data_AF-A0A875RPT5-F1
#
_entry.id   AF-A0A875RPT5-F1
#
_cell.length_a   1.000
_cell.length_b   1.000
_cell.length_c   1.000
_cell.angle_alpha   90.00
_cell.angle_beta   90.00
_cell.angle_gamma   90.00
#
_symmetry.space_group_name_H-M   'P 1'
#
loop_
_entity.id
_entity.type
_entity.pdbx_description
1 polymer ?
#
loop_
_entity_poly.entity_id
_entity_poly.type
_entity_poly.pdbx_seq_one_letter_code
_entity_poly.pdbx_strand_id
1 'polypeptide(L)'
;MITALTYILCAFALVEAAPVSKQHLHHAHKRDNTCAFPNDDGMVKLGQNGGWAQDGDCKAGDYCQYACKPGYLMGQWNPQVTSYTYPGSTEGGLFCNDNGELEKPITDNDYCYEGKGTGSVSNLASQDVAFCQTVLPGNEAMLIPTEVSASGSEELAVPGTDYWASTAAHYYINAPGVSTEDGCQWGSTANPIGNWAPYVAGMNMDDSGNTFAKIGWNPVYFEDSSPFKNEKPNFGIRLKCNDPSKCNGNTCEINPSTYGLNAVSVSQQADSDGAAWCMVTATDSSAITIEVFDL
;
A
#
# COMPACT_ATOMS: atom_id res chain seq x y z
N MET A 1 88.19 -19.24 -10.07
CA MET A 1 88.90 -17.97 -9.84
C MET A 1 87.89 -17.00 -9.23
N ILE A 2 87.66 -17.02 -7.91
CA ILE A 2 88.39 -16.28 -6.84
C ILE A 2 88.67 -14.82 -7.20
N THR A 3 87.91 -13.90 -6.59
CA THR A 3 88.29 -12.61 -5.95
C THR A 3 86.98 -11.92 -5.53
N ALA A 4 86.55 -11.84 -4.26
CA ALA A 4 87.10 -11.22 -3.04
C ALA A 4 86.80 -9.71 -2.89
N LEU A 5 85.98 -9.43 -1.85
CA LEU A 5 85.80 -8.19 -1.04
C LEU A 5 85.31 -6.91 -1.75
N THR A 6 84.33 -6.16 -1.22
CA THR A 6 84.49 -5.40 0.04
C THR A 6 83.14 -5.00 0.63
N TYR A 7 83.00 -5.17 1.95
CA TYR A 7 81.90 -4.69 2.79
C TYR A 7 82.03 -3.19 3.06
N ILE A 8 80.93 -2.44 2.93
CA ILE A 8 80.73 -1.16 3.64
C ILE A 8 79.47 -1.31 4.49
N LEU A 9 79.67 -1.29 5.81
CA LEU A 9 78.64 -1.18 6.84
C LEU A 9 78.10 0.26 6.83
N CYS A 10 76.82 0.44 6.53
CA CYS A 10 76.07 1.62 6.95
C CYS A 10 75.02 1.16 7.96
N ALA A 11 75.27 1.48 9.23
CA ALA A 11 74.29 1.35 10.29
C ALA A 11 73.21 2.42 10.11
N PHE A 12 71.98 2.01 9.81
CA PHE A 12 70.80 2.82 10.05
C PHE A 12 70.06 2.23 11.25
N ALA A 13 69.81 3.10 12.23
CA ALA A 13 69.11 2.79 13.46
C ALA A 13 67.71 2.22 13.16
N LEU A 14 67.38 1.13 13.86
CA LEU A 14 66.04 0.60 13.98
C LEU A 14 65.14 1.64 14.67
N VAL A 15 64.16 2.18 13.95
CA VAL A 15 62.92 2.64 14.59
C VAL A 15 61.98 1.44 14.52
N GLU A 16 61.79 0.81 15.67
CA GLU A 16 60.77 -0.21 15.89
C GLU A 16 59.40 0.44 15.68
N ALA A 17 58.81 0.26 14.49
CA ALA A 17 57.41 0.56 14.28
C ALA A 17 56.61 -0.42 15.13
N ALA A 18 55.96 0.10 16.17
CA ALA A 18 54.99 -0.64 16.96
C ALA A 18 53.97 -1.33 16.03
N PRO A 19 53.53 -2.56 16.34
CA PRO A 19 52.51 -3.22 15.52
C PRO A 19 51.27 -2.33 15.51
N VAL A 20 50.85 -1.92 14.32
CA VAL A 20 49.55 -1.30 14.11
C VAL A 20 48.52 -2.31 14.61
N SER A 21 47.96 -2.00 15.78
CA SER A 21 46.83 -2.71 16.33
C SER A 21 45.77 -2.77 15.23
N LYS A 22 45.45 -3.99 14.77
CA LYS A 22 44.22 -4.19 14.01
C LYS A 22 43.12 -3.67 14.91
N GLN A 23 42.59 -2.49 14.59
CA GLN A 23 41.36 -2.02 15.19
C GLN A 23 40.36 -3.14 14.97
N HIS A 24 40.06 -3.85 16.05
CA HIS A 24 38.86 -4.63 16.13
C HIS A 24 37.75 -3.64 15.83
N LEU A 25 37.22 -3.71 14.61
CA LEU A 25 35.90 -3.20 14.31
C LEU A 25 34.99 -3.85 15.34
N HIS A 26 34.69 -3.08 16.38
CA HIS A 26 33.52 -3.33 17.19
C HIS A 26 32.37 -3.14 16.20
N HIS A 27 31.92 -4.23 15.59
CA HIS A 27 30.51 -4.38 15.32
C HIS A 27 29.85 -4.22 16.68
N ALA A 28 29.51 -2.97 17.02
CA ALA A 28 28.54 -2.71 18.05
C ALA A 28 27.34 -3.56 17.62
N HIS A 29 27.01 -4.55 18.42
CA HIS A 29 25.70 -5.17 18.35
C HIS A 29 24.73 -4.00 18.40
N LYS A 30 24.14 -3.61 17.25
CA LYS A 30 22.99 -2.71 17.23
C LYS A 30 22.05 -3.37 18.22
N ARG A 31 21.78 -2.71 19.35
CA ARG A 31 20.56 -3.03 20.09
C ARG A 31 19.46 -2.98 19.05
N ASP A 32 18.55 -3.96 19.03
CA ASP A 32 17.38 -3.95 18.16
C ASP A 32 16.49 -2.76 18.56
N ASN A 33 16.96 -1.55 18.25
CA ASN A 33 16.28 -0.31 18.52
C ASN A 33 15.12 -0.30 17.53
N THR A 34 13.91 -0.40 18.07
CA THR A 34 12.67 -0.30 17.33
C THR A 34 11.98 0.99 17.70
N CYS A 35 11.28 1.63 16.76
CA CYS A 35 10.40 2.75 17.10
C CYS A 35 8.98 2.26 17.41
N ALA A 36 8.43 2.75 18.51
CA ALA A 36 7.05 2.49 18.88
C ALA A 36 6.09 3.31 18.00
N PHE A 37 4.94 2.74 17.67
CA PHE A 37 3.89 3.44 16.94
C PHE A 37 3.42 4.68 17.73
N PRO A 38 3.39 5.89 17.13
CA PRO A 38 3.23 7.12 17.88
C PRO A 38 1.76 7.40 18.30
N ASN A 39 0.77 6.82 17.61
CA ASN A 39 -0.66 7.13 17.79
C ASN A 39 -0.98 8.62 17.58
N ASP A 40 -0.33 9.25 16.60
CA ASP A 40 -0.60 10.65 16.24
C ASP A 40 -1.97 10.82 15.54
N ASP A 41 -2.41 12.06 15.41
CA ASP A 41 -3.74 12.39 14.87
C ASP A 41 -3.97 11.82 13.46
N GLY A 42 -5.16 11.23 13.27
CA GLY A 42 -5.57 10.57 12.04
C GLY A 42 -4.94 9.19 11.78
N MET A 43 -3.93 8.77 12.55
CA MET A 43 -3.32 7.45 12.39
C MET A 43 -4.20 6.33 12.97
N VAL A 44 -4.20 5.18 12.30
CA VAL A 44 -4.88 3.96 12.75
C VAL A 44 -3.85 2.95 13.22
N LYS A 45 -3.93 2.55 14.50
CA LYS A 45 -3.07 1.51 15.06
C LYS A 45 -3.58 0.13 14.63
N LEU A 46 -2.79 -0.61 13.87
CA LEU A 46 -3.14 -1.97 13.47
C LEU A 46 -2.95 -2.98 14.61
N GLY A 47 -3.68 -4.09 14.57
CA GLY A 47 -3.59 -5.15 15.58
C GLY A 47 -2.29 -5.98 15.54
N GLN A 48 -1.48 -5.81 14.48
CA GLN A 48 -0.26 -6.57 14.22
C GLN A 48 0.96 -5.63 14.13
N ASN A 49 2.17 -6.21 14.14
CA ASN A 49 3.43 -5.50 13.84
C ASN A 49 3.63 -4.21 14.67
N GLY A 50 3.29 -4.25 15.95
CA GLY A 50 3.43 -3.11 16.86
C GLY A 50 2.50 -1.92 16.58
N GLY A 51 1.55 -2.05 15.64
CA GLY A 51 0.66 -0.97 15.19
C GLY A 51 0.95 -0.47 13.78
N TRP A 52 2.06 -0.89 13.17
CA TRP A 52 2.52 -0.41 11.87
C TRP A 52 1.82 -1.12 10.71
N ALA A 53 1.70 -0.41 9.59
CA ALA A 53 1.15 -0.93 8.33
C ALA A 53 2.28 -1.44 7.43
N GLN A 54 3.04 -2.41 7.90
CA GLN A 54 4.15 -3.04 7.17
C GLN A 54 4.39 -4.45 7.70
N ASP A 55 5.34 -5.18 7.10
CA ASP A 55 5.78 -6.48 7.62
C ASP A 55 6.77 -6.33 8.78
N GLY A 56 6.33 -6.74 9.97
CA GLY A 56 7.14 -6.71 11.19
C GLY A 56 7.32 -5.32 11.81
N ASP A 57 8.07 -5.29 12.91
CA ASP A 57 8.27 -4.06 13.69
C ASP A 57 9.08 -3.00 12.93
N CYS A 58 8.85 -1.73 13.28
CA CYS A 58 9.63 -0.58 12.80
C CYS A 58 11.03 -0.56 13.43
N LYS A 59 12.07 -0.77 12.62
CA LYS A 59 13.46 -0.85 13.07
C LYS A 59 14.24 0.43 12.82
N ALA A 60 15.24 0.66 13.65
CA ALA A 60 16.18 1.77 13.50
C ALA A 60 16.97 1.70 12.18
N GLY A 61 16.87 2.77 11.40
CA GLY A 61 17.41 2.92 10.05
C GLY A 61 16.38 2.72 8.93
N ASP A 62 15.13 2.35 9.27
CA ASP A 62 14.09 2.06 8.28
C ASP A 62 13.00 3.14 8.24
N TYR A 63 12.29 3.18 7.12
CA TYR A 63 11.02 3.89 6.97
C TYR A 63 9.88 3.01 7.48
N CYS A 64 8.99 3.60 8.28
CA CYS A 64 7.97 2.91 9.04
C CYS A 64 6.58 3.34 8.60
N GLN A 65 5.95 2.46 7.84
CA GLN A 65 4.70 2.70 7.15
C GLN A 65 3.53 2.59 8.14
N TYR A 66 2.55 3.49 8.03
CA TYR A 66 1.39 3.53 8.94
C TYR A 66 0.08 3.73 8.17
N ALA A 67 -1.00 3.32 8.82
CA ALA A 67 -2.35 3.49 8.30
C ALA A 67 -2.93 4.85 8.71
N CYS A 68 -3.71 5.45 7.82
CA CYS A 68 -4.55 6.61 8.11
C CYS A 68 -6.01 6.18 8.14
N LYS A 69 -6.85 6.94 8.85
CA LYS A 69 -8.30 6.72 8.88
C LYS A 69 -8.93 6.79 7.47
N PRO A 70 -10.14 6.23 7.27
CA PRO A 70 -10.83 6.29 5.98
C PRO A 70 -10.89 7.70 5.38
N GLY A 71 -10.71 7.81 4.06
CA GLY A 71 -10.62 9.08 3.33
C GLY A 71 -9.25 9.77 3.33
N TYR A 72 -8.30 9.34 4.19
CA TYR A 72 -7.02 10.03 4.39
C TYR A 72 -5.85 9.24 3.79
N LEU A 73 -4.78 9.96 3.44
CA LEU A 73 -3.54 9.46 2.85
C LEU A 73 -2.37 9.65 3.81
N MET A 74 -1.40 8.75 3.73
CA MET A 74 -0.12 8.88 4.45
C MET A 74 0.66 10.07 3.91
N GLY A 75 0.98 11.05 4.75
CA GLY A 75 1.67 12.28 4.36
C GLY A 75 3.20 12.23 4.41
N GLN A 76 3.79 11.11 4.82
CA GLN A 76 5.22 10.98 5.09
C GLN A 76 5.83 9.86 4.25
N TRP A 77 7.02 10.11 3.69
CA TRP A 77 7.82 9.18 2.87
C TRP A 77 9.19 9.82 2.59
N ASN A 78 10.15 9.11 2.00
CA ASN A 78 11.40 9.71 1.56
C ASN A 78 11.15 10.72 0.41
N PRO A 79 11.35 12.05 0.62
CA PRO A 79 11.08 13.05 -0.42
C PRO A 79 12.02 12.94 -1.64
N GLN A 80 13.12 12.20 -1.53
CA GLN A 80 14.03 11.95 -2.65
C GLN A 80 13.53 10.84 -3.59
N VAL A 81 12.54 10.03 -3.16
CA VAL A 81 11.93 8.99 -3.99
C VAL A 81 10.72 9.57 -4.71
N THR A 82 10.88 9.81 -6.00
CA THR A 82 9.85 10.42 -6.87
C THR A 82 9.28 9.46 -7.91
N SER A 83 9.71 8.19 -7.88
CA SER A 83 9.30 7.17 -8.84
C SER A 83 8.92 5.87 -8.14
N TYR A 84 8.00 5.14 -8.75
CA TYR A 84 7.64 3.79 -8.35
C TYR A 84 8.73 2.80 -8.76
N THR A 85 9.82 2.73 -8.00
CA THR A 85 10.96 1.84 -8.29
C THR A 85 11.56 1.29 -7.01
N TYR A 86 11.69 -0.03 -6.95
CA TYR A 86 12.33 -0.72 -5.82
C TYR A 86 13.85 -0.43 -5.77
N PRO A 87 14.45 -0.22 -4.58
CA PRO A 87 13.81 -0.30 -3.26
C PRO A 87 13.12 0.99 -2.81
N GLY A 88 13.33 2.13 -3.49
CA GLY A 88 12.79 3.42 -3.05
C GLY A 88 11.27 3.43 -2.84
N SER A 89 10.52 2.64 -3.63
CA SER A 89 9.06 2.53 -3.47
C SER A 89 8.59 2.03 -2.11
N THR A 90 9.46 1.42 -1.31
CA THR A 90 9.14 0.94 0.04
C THR A 90 9.43 1.97 1.14
N GLU A 91 10.00 3.13 0.80
CA GLU A 91 10.44 4.17 1.75
C GLU A 91 9.30 5.12 2.14
N GLY A 92 8.18 4.55 2.58
CA GLY A 92 7.00 5.26 3.05
C GLY A 92 6.91 5.38 4.58
N GLY A 93 6.26 6.43 5.05
CA GLY A 93 5.99 6.67 6.46
C GLY A 93 7.08 7.46 7.17
N LEU A 94 7.19 7.25 8.48
CA LEU A 94 8.15 7.96 9.35
C LEU A 94 9.52 7.31 9.30
N PHE A 95 10.59 8.08 9.44
CA PHE A 95 11.93 7.52 9.53
C PHE A 95 12.26 7.21 10.98
N CYS A 96 12.62 5.95 11.28
CA CYS A 96 13.11 5.56 12.60
C CYS A 96 14.63 5.72 12.62
N ASN A 97 15.14 6.70 13.34
CA ASN A 97 16.59 6.95 13.36
C ASN A 97 17.35 5.87 14.16
N ASP A 98 18.68 5.89 14.10
CA ASP A 98 19.54 4.89 14.77
C ASP A 98 19.37 4.85 16.31
N ASN A 99 18.80 5.90 16.91
CA ASN A 99 18.52 5.98 18.35
C ASN A 99 17.14 5.39 18.71
N GLY A 100 16.32 5.00 17.74
CA GLY A 100 14.94 4.56 17.97
C GLY A 100 13.95 5.72 18.17
N GLU A 101 14.24 6.89 17.59
CA GLU A 101 13.35 8.04 17.60
C GLU A 101 12.73 8.24 16.21
N LEU A 102 11.45 8.61 16.17
CA LEU A 102 10.72 8.86 14.93
C LEU A 102 10.98 10.28 14.43
N GLU A 103 11.29 10.37 13.13
CA GLU A 103 11.47 11.61 12.40
C GLU A 103 10.44 11.71 11.28
N LYS A 104 9.95 12.93 11.08
CA LYS A 104 9.00 13.28 10.03
C LYS A 104 9.79 13.71 8.78
N PRO A 105 9.86 12.90 7.71
CA PRO A 105 10.70 13.21 6.56
C PRO A 105 10.28 14.45 5.77
N ILE A 106 8.99 14.80 5.80
CA ILE A 106 8.41 15.96 5.10
C ILE A 106 7.79 16.88 6.13
N THR A 107 8.54 17.91 6.53
CA THR A 107 8.16 18.87 7.57
C THR A 107 6.78 19.48 7.35
N ASP A 108 6.47 19.84 6.10
CA ASP A 108 5.29 20.62 5.72
C ASP A 108 4.01 19.79 5.55
N ASN A 109 4.09 18.47 5.49
CA ASN A 109 2.92 17.59 5.34
C ASN A 109 2.41 17.14 6.70
N ASP A 110 1.11 16.92 6.91
CA ASP A 110 0.67 16.23 8.12
C ASP A 110 1.07 14.74 8.11
N TYR A 111 0.85 14.03 9.23
CA TYR A 111 1.00 12.58 9.25
C TYR A 111 -0.04 11.92 8.34
N CYS A 112 -1.31 12.27 8.54
CA CYS A 112 -2.40 11.86 7.69
C CYS A 112 -3.08 13.12 7.17
N TYR A 113 -3.32 13.18 5.86
CA TYR A 113 -4.03 14.31 5.24
C TYR A 113 -5.19 13.81 4.39
N GLU A 114 -6.21 14.64 4.25
CA GLU A 114 -7.43 14.27 3.52
C GLU A 114 -7.13 14.06 2.03
N GLY A 115 -7.71 13.00 1.44
CA GLY A 115 -7.73 12.83 0.00
C GLY A 115 -8.56 13.93 -0.68
N LYS A 116 -8.83 13.77 -1.98
CA LYS A 116 -9.59 14.79 -2.73
C LYS A 116 -11.10 14.82 -2.42
N GLY A 117 -11.60 13.92 -1.56
CA GLY A 117 -13.02 13.89 -1.16
C GLY A 117 -13.99 13.48 -2.27
N THR A 118 -13.50 12.81 -3.32
CA THR A 118 -14.29 12.42 -4.50
C THR A 118 -14.57 10.92 -4.60
N GLY A 119 -14.24 10.15 -3.57
CA GLY A 119 -14.43 8.70 -3.52
C GLY A 119 -15.09 8.26 -2.22
N SER A 120 -16.08 7.38 -2.34
CA SER A 120 -16.75 6.78 -1.19
C SER A 120 -17.20 5.36 -1.50
N VAL A 121 -17.65 4.67 -0.46
CA VAL A 121 -18.30 3.36 -0.54
C VAL A 121 -19.66 3.43 0.15
N SER A 122 -20.65 2.74 -0.42
CA SER A 122 -21.95 2.49 0.19
C SER A 122 -22.19 0.98 0.23
N ASN A 123 -22.36 0.46 1.43
CA ASN A 123 -22.60 -0.95 1.63
C ASN A 123 -24.11 -1.21 1.65
N LEU A 124 -24.65 -1.74 0.55
CA LEU A 124 -26.05 -2.16 0.44
C LEU A 124 -26.25 -3.64 0.79
N ALA A 125 -25.16 -4.35 1.12
CA ALA A 125 -25.22 -5.72 1.60
C ALA A 125 -25.72 -5.79 3.05
N SER A 126 -26.15 -6.99 3.44
CA SER A 126 -26.72 -7.28 4.76
C SER A 126 -25.69 -7.41 5.88
N GLN A 127 -24.39 -7.44 5.56
CA GLN A 127 -23.29 -7.57 6.51
C GLN A 127 -22.21 -6.51 6.26
N ASP A 128 -21.38 -6.27 7.26
CA ASP A 128 -20.26 -5.33 7.18
C ASP A 128 -19.25 -5.80 6.11
N VAL A 129 -18.57 -4.85 5.46
CA VAL A 129 -17.61 -5.12 4.38
C VAL A 129 -16.28 -4.46 4.70
N ALA A 130 -15.19 -5.21 4.54
CA ALA A 130 -13.82 -4.70 4.69
C ALA A 130 -13.22 -4.29 3.32
N PHE A 131 -12.88 -3.01 3.21
CA PHE A 131 -12.04 -2.45 2.15
C PHE A 131 -10.63 -2.28 2.70
N CYS A 132 -9.65 -2.90 2.04
CA CYS A 132 -8.27 -2.92 2.52
C CYS A 132 -7.37 -2.20 1.53
N GLN A 133 -6.97 -0.97 1.86
CA GLN A 133 -6.08 -0.17 1.05
C GLN A 133 -4.65 -0.72 1.11
N THR A 134 -3.98 -0.75 -0.04
CA THR A 134 -2.56 -1.09 -0.13
C THR A 134 -1.70 0.02 0.45
N VAL A 135 -0.68 -0.36 1.21
CA VAL A 135 0.30 0.57 1.78
C VAL A 135 1.23 1.04 0.68
N LEU A 136 1.10 2.31 0.29
CA LEU A 136 1.90 2.91 -0.77
C LEU A 136 2.19 4.39 -0.45
N PRO A 137 3.44 4.89 -0.52
CA PRO A 137 4.68 4.11 -0.68
C PRO A 137 4.85 3.08 0.43
N GLY A 138 5.32 1.89 0.10
CA GLY A 138 5.44 0.83 1.09
C GLY A 138 5.59 -0.55 0.49
N ASN A 139 5.23 -1.57 1.26
CA ASN A 139 5.31 -2.97 0.84
C ASN A 139 4.14 -3.42 -0.06
N GLU A 140 3.22 -2.51 -0.41
CA GLU A 140 2.02 -2.74 -1.24
C GLU A 140 1.03 -3.76 -0.65
N ALA A 141 1.24 -4.20 0.59
CA ALA A 141 0.29 -5.06 1.28
C ALA A 141 -0.99 -4.27 1.60
N MET A 142 -2.13 -4.93 1.46
CA MET A 142 -3.48 -4.47 1.75
C MET A 142 -3.79 -4.37 3.26
N LEU A 143 -3.03 -3.55 3.99
CA LEU A 143 -3.07 -3.50 5.45
C LEU A 143 -3.91 -2.37 6.04
N ILE A 144 -4.24 -1.34 5.24
CA ILE A 144 -4.93 -0.13 5.75
C ILE A 144 -6.45 -0.39 5.72
N PRO A 145 -7.13 -0.49 6.88
CA PRO A 145 -8.49 -0.96 6.93
C PRO A 145 -9.53 0.16 6.83
N THR A 146 -10.58 -0.10 6.06
CA THR A 146 -11.85 0.64 6.08
C THR A 146 -12.98 -0.37 6.29
N GLU A 147 -13.62 -0.32 7.45
CA GLU A 147 -14.82 -1.10 7.76
C GLU A 147 -16.05 -0.31 7.34
N VAL A 148 -16.93 -0.91 6.53
CA VAL A 148 -18.17 -0.29 6.09
C VAL A 148 -19.34 -1.09 6.64
N SER A 149 -20.02 -0.56 7.66
CA SER A 149 -21.14 -1.24 8.28
C SER A 149 -22.27 -1.55 7.28
N ALA A 150 -23.06 -2.59 7.53
CA ALA A 150 -24.23 -2.93 6.74
C ALA A 150 -25.18 -1.73 6.60
N SER A 151 -25.65 -1.45 5.37
CA SER A 151 -26.44 -0.25 5.03
C SER A 151 -25.73 1.10 5.28
N GLY A 152 -24.43 1.08 5.57
CA GLY A 152 -23.60 2.25 5.88
C GLY A 152 -22.84 2.80 4.68
N SER A 153 -22.01 3.79 4.95
CA SER A 153 -21.12 4.41 3.96
C SER A 153 -19.88 4.96 4.63
N GLU A 154 -18.75 4.91 3.94
CA GLU A 154 -17.48 5.49 4.37
C GLU A 154 -16.80 6.23 3.22
N GLU A 155 -15.92 7.17 3.55
CA GLU A 155 -15.05 7.82 2.57
C GLU A 155 -13.88 6.91 2.18
N LEU A 156 -13.48 6.98 0.92
CA LEU A 156 -12.27 6.33 0.43
C LEU A 156 -11.24 7.39 0.07
N ALA A 157 -9.98 7.11 0.41
CA ALA A 157 -8.89 8.01 0.04
C ALA A 157 -8.74 8.06 -1.48
N VAL A 158 -8.73 9.27 -2.03
CA VAL A 158 -8.47 9.56 -3.44
C VAL A 158 -7.26 10.49 -3.54
N PRO A 159 -6.09 9.99 -3.98
CA PRO A 159 -4.91 10.82 -4.21
C PRO A 159 -5.09 11.79 -5.37
N GLY A 160 -4.44 12.94 -5.26
CA GLY A 160 -4.15 13.81 -6.40
C GLY A 160 -2.79 13.51 -7.03
N THR A 161 -2.46 14.29 -8.06
CA THR A 161 -1.14 14.26 -8.73
C THR A 161 0.01 14.61 -7.79
N ASP A 162 -0.29 15.35 -6.71
CA ASP A 162 0.63 15.78 -5.64
C ASP A 162 0.99 14.67 -4.67
N TYR A 163 0.28 13.54 -4.69
CA TYR A 163 0.64 12.38 -3.88
C TYR A 163 1.91 11.71 -4.40
N TRP A 164 2.55 10.93 -3.54
CA TRP A 164 3.81 10.23 -3.83
C TRP A 164 3.79 9.56 -5.21
N ALA A 165 4.76 9.95 -6.05
CA ALA A 165 4.94 9.49 -7.44
C ALA A 165 3.66 9.59 -8.31
N SER A 166 2.75 10.52 -8.01
CA SER A 166 1.44 10.69 -8.65
C SER A 166 0.62 9.40 -8.72
N THR A 167 0.74 8.56 -7.70
CA THR A 167 0.09 7.25 -7.62
C THR A 167 -1.38 7.34 -7.26
N ALA A 168 -2.11 6.24 -7.48
CA ALA A 168 -3.50 6.06 -7.09
C ALA A 168 -3.61 5.28 -5.79
N ALA A 169 -4.74 5.40 -5.10
CA ALA A 169 -5.09 4.48 -4.03
C ALA A 169 -5.63 3.19 -4.65
N HIS A 170 -5.30 2.04 -4.06
CA HIS A 170 -5.75 0.72 -4.48
C HIS A 170 -6.30 -0.04 -3.28
N TYR A 171 -7.40 -0.78 -3.48
CA TYR A 171 -8.14 -1.46 -2.44
C TYR A 171 -8.44 -2.90 -2.85
N TYR A 172 -8.31 -3.83 -1.91
CA TYR A 172 -8.91 -5.16 -1.98
C TYR A 172 -10.26 -5.13 -1.28
N ILE A 173 -11.28 -5.73 -1.89
CA ILE A 173 -12.65 -5.71 -1.38
C ILE A 173 -13.05 -7.12 -0.97
N ASN A 174 -13.09 -7.36 0.34
CA ASN A 174 -13.49 -8.65 0.89
C ASN A 174 -15.01 -8.85 0.79
N ALA A 175 -15.45 -10.11 0.87
CA ALA A 175 -16.88 -10.44 0.86
C ALA A 175 -17.59 -9.87 2.11
N PRO A 176 -18.89 -9.51 2.01
CA PRO A 176 -19.70 -9.16 3.18
C PRO A 176 -19.59 -10.23 4.27
N GLY A 177 -19.35 -9.80 5.51
CA GLY A 177 -19.14 -10.66 6.67
C GLY A 177 -17.67 -10.91 7.04
N VAL A 178 -16.72 -10.50 6.20
CA VAL A 178 -15.28 -10.54 6.52
C VAL A 178 -14.91 -9.24 7.24
N SER A 179 -14.37 -9.34 8.46
CA SER A 179 -13.95 -8.17 9.23
C SER A 179 -12.64 -7.58 8.69
N THR A 180 -12.28 -6.38 9.13
CA THR A 180 -11.00 -5.76 8.75
C THR A 180 -9.80 -6.49 9.34
N GLU A 181 -9.93 -7.09 10.53
CA GLU A 181 -8.88 -7.91 11.14
C GLU A 181 -8.59 -9.19 10.33
N ASP A 182 -9.62 -9.81 9.78
CA ASP A 182 -9.48 -11.02 8.97
C ASP A 182 -9.07 -10.68 7.53
N GLY A 183 -9.65 -9.62 6.95
CA GLY A 183 -9.53 -9.27 5.54
C GLY A 183 -8.36 -8.36 5.19
N CYS A 184 -7.86 -7.50 6.09
CA CYS A 184 -6.79 -6.54 5.81
C CYS A 184 -5.42 -7.07 6.26
N GLN A 185 -5.10 -8.25 5.77
CA GLN A 185 -3.85 -8.98 5.99
C GLN A 185 -3.62 -9.96 4.83
N TRP A 186 -2.40 -10.48 4.71
CA TRP A 186 -2.11 -11.57 3.80
C TRP A 186 -2.95 -12.82 4.14
N GLY A 187 -3.72 -13.27 3.16
CA GLY A 187 -4.58 -14.43 3.29
C GLY A 187 -3.85 -15.75 3.08
N SER A 188 -4.58 -16.85 3.21
CA SER A 188 -4.12 -18.20 2.85
C SER A 188 -5.05 -18.81 1.81
N THR A 189 -4.67 -19.93 1.23
CA THR A 189 -5.52 -20.69 0.30
C THR A 189 -6.72 -21.37 0.97
N ALA A 190 -6.97 -21.12 2.25
CA ALA A 190 -8.13 -21.64 2.96
C ALA A 190 -9.42 -20.86 2.68
N ASN A 191 -9.34 -19.53 2.50
CA ASN A 191 -10.50 -18.65 2.24
C ASN A 191 -10.14 -17.50 1.28
N PRO A 192 -11.08 -16.99 0.48
CA PRO A 192 -10.87 -15.90 -0.48
C PRO A 192 -10.85 -14.51 0.20
N ILE A 193 -9.89 -14.30 1.11
CA ILE A 193 -9.73 -13.06 1.89
C ILE A 193 -8.36 -12.43 1.68
N GLY A 194 -8.24 -11.13 1.96
CA GLY A 194 -6.99 -10.39 1.76
C GLY A 194 -6.58 -10.35 0.30
N ASN A 195 -5.39 -10.85 -0.02
CA ASN A 195 -4.87 -10.88 -1.39
C ASN A 195 -5.68 -11.82 -2.30
N TRP A 196 -6.47 -12.73 -1.71
CA TRP A 196 -7.38 -13.63 -2.41
C TRP A 196 -8.81 -13.09 -2.48
N ALA A 197 -9.07 -11.86 -2.03
CA ALA A 197 -10.36 -11.23 -2.20
C ALA A 197 -10.72 -11.15 -3.71
N PRO A 198 -12.00 -11.32 -4.09
CA PRO A 198 -12.35 -11.47 -5.51
C PRO A 198 -12.27 -10.18 -6.30
N TYR A 199 -12.39 -9.02 -5.65
CA TYR A 199 -12.45 -7.73 -6.31
C TYR A 199 -11.42 -6.74 -5.78
N VAL A 200 -11.01 -5.85 -6.67
CA VAL A 200 -10.16 -4.71 -6.37
C VAL A 200 -10.78 -3.41 -6.89
N ALA A 201 -10.40 -2.31 -6.27
CA ALA A 201 -10.73 -0.96 -6.75
C ALA A 201 -9.48 -0.07 -6.76
N GLY A 202 -9.50 0.95 -7.61
CA GLY A 202 -8.47 1.99 -7.62
C GLY A 202 -9.05 3.36 -7.94
N MET A 203 -8.55 4.40 -7.29
CA MET A 203 -9.04 5.77 -7.48
C MET A 203 -7.91 6.80 -7.42
N ASN A 204 -7.99 7.82 -8.28
CA ASN A 204 -7.15 9.02 -8.24
C ASN A 204 -7.84 10.19 -8.94
N MET A 205 -7.33 11.40 -8.74
CA MET A 205 -7.82 12.61 -9.38
C MET A 205 -6.70 13.37 -10.08
N ASP A 206 -6.96 13.85 -11.29
CA ASP A 206 -6.02 14.71 -12.02
C ASP A 206 -6.18 16.21 -11.66
N ASP A 207 -5.24 17.03 -12.14
CA ASP A 207 -5.25 18.49 -11.92
C ASP A 207 -6.41 19.21 -12.61
N SER A 208 -7.09 18.55 -13.54
CA SER A 208 -8.28 19.10 -14.23
C SER A 208 -9.57 18.81 -13.46
N GLY A 209 -9.48 18.13 -12.32
CA GLY A 209 -10.61 17.79 -11.50
C GLY A 209 -11.33 16.52 -11.91
N ASN A 210 -10.73 15.69 -12.77
CA ASN A 210 -11.31 14.41 -13.16
C ASN A 210 -10.92 13.34 -12.15
N THR A 211 -11.92 12.73 -11.51
CA THR A 211 -11.74 11.53 -10.68
C THR A 211 -11.91 10.29 -11.54
N PHE A 212 -10.90 9.44 -11.53
CA PHE A 212 -10.91 8.13 -12.20
C PHE A 212 -11.16 7.07 -11.14
N ALA A 213 -12.22 6.27 -11.31
CA ALA A 213 -12.53 5.15 -10.43
C ALA A 213 -12.60 3.87 -11.24
N LYS A 214 -11.77 2.90 -10.89
CA LYS A 214 -11.71 1.57 -11.49
C LYS A 214 -12.21 0.55 -10.47
N ILE A 215 -13.03 -0.40 -10.94
CA ILE A 215 -13.27 -1.67 -10.24
C ILE A 215 -12.92 -2.82 -11.16
N GLY A 216 -12.44 -3.91 -10.60
CA GLY A 216 -12.06 -5.08 -11.36
C GLY A 216 -12.16 -6.34 -10.52
N TRP A 217 -12.17 -7.47 -11.22
CA TRP A 217 -11.77 -8.70 -10.58
C TRP A 217 -10.29 -8.62 -10.21
N ASN A 218 -9.93 -9.22 -9.08
CA ASN A 218 -8.55 -9.35 -8.65
C ASN A 218 -7.84 -10.39 -9.54
N PRO A 219 -6.75 -10.05 -10.25
CA PRO A 219 -5.98 -11.02 -11.03
C PRO A 219 -5.53 -12.25 -10.24
N VAL A 220 -5.13 -12.06 -8.98
CA VAL A 220 -4.70 -13.14 -8.07
C VAL A 220 -5.82 -14.17 -7.86
N TYR A 221 -7.10 -13.75 -7.94
CA TYR A 221 -8.24 -14.66 -7.83
C TYR A 221 -8.26 -15.71 -8.95
N PHE A 222 -7.72 -15.39 -10.12
CA PHE A 222 -7.73 -16.25 -11.32
C PHE A 222 -6.41 -16.93 -11.64
N GLU A 223 -5.36 -16.67 -10.86
CA GLU A 223 -4.08 -17.37 -11.00
C GLU A 223 -4.22 -18.88 -10.79
N ASP A 224 -3.29 -19.66 -11.35
CA ASP A 224 -3.28 -21.12 -11.17
C ASP A 224 -3.08 -21.56 -9.72
N SER A 225 -2.44 -20.71 -8.92
CA SER A 225 -2.24 -20.86 -7.47
C SER A 225 -3.53 -20.69 -6.66
N SER A 226 -4.54 -20.02 -7.22
CA SER A 226 -5.81 -19.73 -6.56
C SER A 226 -6.74 -20.96 -6.57
N PRO A 227 -7.13 -21.50 -5.40
CA PRO A 227 -8.17 -22.51 -5.34
C PRO A 227 -9.56 -21.94 -5.69
N PHE A 228 -9.72 -20.62 -5.64
CA PHE A 228 -11.00 -19.92 -5.76
C PHE A 228 -11.34 -19.52 -7.21
N LYS A 229 -10.45 -19.75 -8.18
CA LYS A 229 -10.58 -19.24 -9.56
C LYS A 229 -11.86 -19.66 -10.32
N ASN A 230 -12.56 -20.67 -9.84
CA ASN A 230 -13.84 -21.14 -10.41
C ASN A 230 -15.05 -20.89 -9.49
N GLU A 231 -14.85 -20.19 -8.37
CA GLU A 231 -15.89 -19.88 -7.39
C GLU A 231 -16.52 -18.54 -7.70
N LYS A 232 -17.85 -18.50 -7.73
CA LYS A 232 -18.58 -17.24 -7.86
C LYS A 232 -18.75 -16.60 -6.48
N PRO A 233 -18.28 -15.37 -6.27
CA PRO A 233 -18.65 -14.59 -5.10
C PRO A 233 -20.18 -14.44 -5.01
N ASN A 234 -20.70 -14.40 -3.79
CA ASN A 234 -22.12 -14.19 -3.49
C ASN A 234 -22.50 -12.70 -3.36
N PHE A 235 -21.64 -11.80 -3.85
CA PHE A 235 -21.86 -10.36 -3.81
C PHE A 235 -21.32 -9.70 -5.10
N GLY A 236 -21.87 -8.54 -5.42
CA GLY A 236 -21.45 -7.70 -6.54
C GLY A 236 -21.01 -6.32 -6.08
N ILE A 237 -20.34 -5.61 -6.99
CA ILE A 237 -19.95 -4.21 -6.79
C ILE A 237 -20.23 -3.38 -8.05
N ARG A 238 -20.52 -2.09 -7.89
CA ARG A 238 -20.69 -1.17 -9.02
C ARG A 238 -20.25 0.24 -8.70
N LEU A 239 -19.89 0.98 -9.74
CA LEU A 239 -19.61 2.40 -9.66
C LEU A 239 -20.89 3.20 -9.89
N LYS A 240 -21.19 4.11 -8.96
CA LYS A 240 -22.27 5.07 -9.04
C LYS A 240 -21.71 6.48 -9.04
N CYS A 241 -22.06 7.22 -10.08
CA CYS A 241 -21.81 8.65 -10.12
C CYS A 241 -22.82 9.39 -9.24
N ASN A 242 -22.31 10.27 -8.39
CA ASN A 242 -23.17 11.11 -7.56
C ASN A 242 -23.89 12.18 -8.40
N ASP A 243 -23.24 12.65 -9.47
CA ASP A 243 -23.84 13.48 -10.52
C ASP A 243 -23.71 12.78 -11.89
N PRO A 244 -24.78 12.13 -12.39
CA PRO A 244 -24.76 11.46 -13.69
C PRO A 244 -24.46 12.38 -14.88
N SER A 245 -24.71 13.70 -14.76
CA SER A 245 -24.42 14.65 -15.83
C SER A 245 -22.93 14.97 -15.97
N LYS A 246 -22.14 14.63 -14.95
CA LYS A 246 -20.69 14.85 -14.86
C LYS A 246 -19.88 13.56 -15.01
N CYS A 247 -20.50 12.51 -15.55
CA CYS A 247 -19.83 11.24 -15.73
C CYS A 247 -19.83 10.77 -17.17
N ASN A 248 -18.72 10.15 -17.56
CA ASN A 248 -18.64 9.45 -18.82
C ASN A 248 -19.54 8.21 -18.73
N GLY A 249 -20.65 8.22 -19.49
CA GLY A 249 -21.89 7.48 -19.27
C GLY A 249 -21.87 5.95 -19.44
N ASN A 250 -20.88 5.24 -18.90
CA ASN A 250 -20.89 3.79 -18.82
C ASN A 250 -21.16 3.36 -17.38
N THR A 251 -22.18 2.52 -17.18
CA THR A 251 -22.34 1.78 -15.92
C THR A 251 -21.25 0.73 -15.83
N CYS A 252 -20.47 0.76 -14.76
CA CYS A 252 -19.43 -0.21 -14.46
C CYS A 252 -19.89 -1.06 -13.26
N GLU A 253 -20.19 -2.33 -13.49
CA GLU A 253 -20.70 -3.27 -12.50
C GLU A 253 -20.04 -4.64 -12.68
N ILE A 254 -19.74 -5.29 -11.56
CA ILE A 254 -19.37 -6.70 -11.45
C ILE A 254 -20.50 -7.41 -10.71
N ASN A 255 -21.10 -8.38 -11.39
CA ASN A 255 -22.23 -9.16 -10.89
C ASN A 255 -22.12 -10.61 -11.38
N PRO A 256 -21.51 -11.52 -10.59
CA PRO A 256 -21.37 -12.94 -10.92
C PRO A 256 -22.66 -13.69 -11.28
N SER A 257 -23.81 -13.25 -10.78
CA SER A 257 -25.13 -13.82 -11.09
C SER A 257 -25.62 -13.42 -12.48
N THR A 258 -25.25 -12.22 -12.95
CA THR A 258 -25.65 -11.69 -14.25
C THR A 258 -24.63 -11.99 -15.35
N TYR A 259 -23.34 -11.72 -15.10
CA TYR A 259 -22.27 -11.75 -16.10
C TYR A 259 -21.37 -12.99 -16.01
N GLY A 260 -21.44 -13.73 -14.90
CA GLY A 260 -20.54 -14.87 -14.66
C GLY A 260 -19.20 -14.46 -14.06
N LEU A 261 -18.24 -15.38 -14.10
CA LEU A 261 -16.88 -15.13 -13.61
C LEU A 261 -16.11 -14.28 -14.60
N ASN A 262 -15.22 -13.45 -14.06
CA ASN A 262 -14.26 -12.66 -14.83
C ASN A 262 -14.92 -11.80 -15.93
N ALA A 263 -16.05 -11.18 -15.60
CA ALA A 263 -16.81 -10.33 -16.49
C ALA A 263 -17.33 -9.08 -15.77
N VAL A 264 -17.52 -8.02 -16.56
CA VAL A 264 -18.05 -6.72 -16.15
C VAL A 264 -19.23 -6.34 -17.06
N SER A 265 -20.04 -5.37 -16.64
CA SER A 265 -21.21 -4.88 -17.39
C SER A 265 -20.90 -4.28 -18.77
N VAL A 266 -19.65 -3.94 -19.04
CA VAL A 266 -19.20 -3.38 -20.34
C VAL A 266 -18.57 -4.45 -21.21
N SER A 267 -18.87 -4.41 -22.51
CA SER A 267 -18.41 -5.40 -23.49
C SER A 267 -16.90 -5.33 -23.81
N GLN A 268 -16.19 -4.31 -23.31
CA GLN A 268 -14.74 -4.22 -23.40
C GLN A 268 -14.11 -4.73 -22.11
N GLN A 269 -13.87 -6.04 -22.12
CA GLN A 269 -12.91 -6.69 -21.26
C GLN A 269 -11.53 -6.14 -21.59
N ALA A 270 -11.03 -5.21 -20.78
CA ALA A 270 -9.61 -4.97 -20.73
C ALA A 270 -9.05 -5.97 -19.72
N ASP A 271 -8.30 -6.96 -20.19
CA ASP A 271 -7.60 -7.87 -19.29
C ASP A 271 -6.36 -7.14 -18.77
N SER A 272 -6.34 -6.82 -17.49
CA SER A 272 -5.07 -6.60 -16.78
C SER A 272 -4.72 -7.93 -16.15
N ASP A 273 -3.65 -8.56 -16.61
CA ASP A 273 -3.18 -9.85 -16.08
C ASP A 273 -4.27 -10.95 -16.07
N GLY A 274 -5.15 -10.92 -17.08
CA GLY A 274 -6.22 -11.91 -17.25
C GLY A 274 -7.49 -11.64 -16.44
N ALA A 275 -7.61 -10.50 -15.74
CA ALA A 275 -8.81 -10.11 -15.00
C ALA A 275 -9.58 -8.96 -15.66
N ALA A 276 -10.90 -9.11 -15.74
CA ALA A 276 -11.81 -8.12 -16.28
C ALA A 276 -11.99 -6.94 -15.32
N TRP A 277 -11.93 -5.73 -15.86
CA TRP A 277 -12.16 -4.50 -15.13
C TRP A 277 -12.92 -3.47 -15.96
N CYS A 278 -13.51 -2.48 -15.30
CA CYS A 278 -14.09 -1.32 -15.92
C CYS A 278 -13.83 -0.06 -15.08
N MET A 279 -14.05 1.11 -15.67
CA MET A 279 -13.75 2.39 -15.04
C MET A 279 -14.84 3.42 -15.38
N VAL A 280 -15.06 4.33 -14.44
CA VAL A 280 -15.87 5.53 -14.61
C VAL A 280 -14.98 6.74 -14.34
N THR A 281 -15.22 7.81 -15.10
CA THR A 281 -14.59 9.12 -14.86
C THR A 281 -15.68 10.11 -14.51
N ALA A 282 -15.50 10.79 -13.38
CA ALA A 282 -16.32 11.90 -12.93
C ALA A 282 -15.54 13.21 -13.10
N THR A 283 -16.15 14.21 -13.74
CA THR A 283 -15.53 15.52 -14.04
C THR A 283 -15.92 16.57 -13.00
N ASP A 284 -15.25 17.72 -13.03
CA ASP A 284 -15.52 18.88 -12.16
C ASP A 284 -15.57 18.54 -10.66
N SER A 285 -14.63 17.69 -10.22
CA SER A 285 -14.53 17.20 -8.84
C SER A 285 -15.80 16.48 -8.35
N SER A 286 -16.61 15.94 -9.25
CA SER A 286 -17.77 15.13 -8.87
C SER A 286 -17.32 13.80 -8.27
N ALA A 287 -18.07 13.33 -7.28
CA ALA A 287 -17.72 12.12 -6.53
C ALA A 287 -18.28 10.83 -7.17
N ILE A 288 -17.56 9.74 -6.98
CA ILE A 288 -17.96 8.38 -7.35
C ILE A 288 -18.08 7.55 -6.08
N THR A 289 -19.21 6.85 -5.95
CA THR A 289 -19.47 5.88 -4.89
C THR A 289 -19.31 4.47 -5.43
N ILE A 290 -18.57 3.60 -4.73
CA ILE A 290 -18.60 2.15 -4.93
C ILE A 290 -19.79 1.60 -4.13
N GLU A 291 -20.78 1.01 -4.80
CA GLU A 291 -21.87 0.30 -4.13
C GLU A 291 -21.54 -1.19 -4.04
N VAL A 292 -21.64 -1.79 -2.85
CA VAL A 292 -21.52 -3.23 -2.61
C VAL A 292 -22.91 -3.81 -2.34
N PHE A 293 -23.25 -4.97 -2.91
CA PHE A 293 -24.59 -5.55 -2.77
C PHE A 293 -24.59 -7.10 -2.77
N ASP A 294 -25.54 -7.70 -2.06
CA ASP A 294 -25.77 -9.15 -2.03
C ASP A 294 -26.35 -9.68 -3.37
N LEU A 295 -26.09 -10.96 -3.68
CA LEU A 295 -26.58 -11.66 -4.90
C LEU A 295 -27.51 -12.84 -4.63
#